data_AF-A0A920FCV9-F1
#
_entry.id   AF-A0A920FCV9-F1
#
_cell.length_a   1.000
_cell.length_b   1.000
_cell.length_c   1.000
_cell.angle_alpha   90.00
_cell.angle_beta   90.00
_cell.angle_gamma   90.00
#
_symmetry.space_group_name_H-M   'P 1'
#
loop_
_entity.id
_entity.type
_entity.pdbx_description
1 polymer ?
#
loop_
_entity_poly.entity_id
_entity_poly.type
_entity_poly.pdbx_seq_one_letter_code
_entity_poly.pdbx_strand_id
1 'polypeptide(L)' 'MISIKEDIKDTKFKVFSDPANTQDGKVVALRVPGGNKLSRKDIDVLTEMLKEFGAKGLAYLKCDDINDISEGINSPYKSF' A
#
# COMPACT_ATOMS: atom_id res chain seq x y z
N MET A 1 -11.84 3.11 -3.61
CA MET A 1 -10.96 3.20 -2.42
C MET A 1 -11.65 2.47 -1.29
N ILE A 2 -10.92 1.66 -0.52
CA ILE A 2 -11.47 0.86 0.58
C ILE A 2 -10.66 1.20 1.84
N SER A 3 -11.32 1.50 2.95
CA SER A 3 -10.65 1.67 4.23
C SER A 3 -10.15 0.32 4.71
N ILE A 4 -8.87 0.24 5.07
CA ILE A 4 -8.25 -0.95 5.67
C ILE A 4 -7.81 -0.67 7.11
N LYS A 5 -8.23 0.47 7.66
CA LYS A 5 -7.81 0.98 8.98
C LYS A 5 -7.90 -0.09 10.07
N GLU A 6 -9.03 -0.80 10.15
CA GLU A 6 -9.28 -1.79 11.20
C GLU A 6 -8.41 -3.04 11.04
N ASP A 7 -8.19 -3.50 9.80
CA ASP A 7 -7.45 -4.73 9.49
C ASP A 7 -5.96 -4.64 9.84
N ILE A 8 -5.44 -3.41 9.96
CA ILE A 8 -4.01 -3.11 10.11
C ILE A 8 -3.68 -2.36 11.41
N LYS A 9 -4.61 -2.28 12.38
CA LYS A 9 -4.34 -1.61 13.68
C LYS A 9 -3.21 -2.28 14.46
N ASP A 10 -3.16 -3.61 14.44
CA ASP A 10 -2.26 -4.41 15.27
C ASP A 10 -0.98 -4.85 14.53
N THR A 11 -0.75 -4.33 13.32
CA THR A 11 0.51 -4.61 12.61
C THR A 11 1.70 -4.02 13.33
N LYS A 12 2.86 -4.67 13.25
CA LYS A 12 4.13 -4.13 13.77
C LYS A 12 4.67 -2.99 12.89
N PHE A 13 4.09 -2.78 11.72
CA PHE A 13 4.55 -1.75 10.79
C PHE A 13 3.97 -0.39 11.14
N LYS A 14 4.77 0.45 11.81
CA LYS A 14 4.38 1.77 12.31
C LYS A 14 3.78 2.72 11.26
N VAL A 15 4.23 2.61 10.01
CA VAL A 15 3.68 3.40 8.89
C VAL A 15 2.17 3.17 8.72
N PHE A 16 1.68 1.99 9.10
CA PHE A 16 0.28 1.61 9.08
C PHE A 16 -0.38 1.71 10.46
N SER A 17 0.24 1.15 11.50
CA SER A 17 -0.36 1.11 12.83
C SER A 17 -0.54 2.51 13.44
N ASP A 18 0.39 3.44 13.23
CA ASP A 18 0.31 4.78 13.82
C ASP A 18 -0.92 5.57 13.31
N PRO A 19 -1.13 5.72 11.98
CA PRO A 19 -2.34 6.34 11.47
C PRO A 19 -3.61 5.50 11.73
N ALA A 20 -3.50 4.18 11.83
CA ALA A 20 -4.66 3.33 12.14
C ALA A 20 -5.17 3.47 13.58
N ASN A 21 -4.28 3.77 14.53
CA ASN A 21 -4.63 3.99 15.93
C ASN A 21 -4.90 5.47 16.27
N THR A 22 -4.64 6.39 15.34
CA THR A 22 -5.01 7.80 15.50
C THR A 22 -6.52 7.98 15.30
N GLN A 23 -7.18 8.73 16.19
CA GLN A 23 -8.65 8.94 16.16
C GLN A 23 -9.14 9.38 14.78
N ASP A 24 -8.55 10.44 14.22
CA ASP A 24 -8.90 10.96 12.88
C ASP A 24 -8.01 10.42 11.74
N GLY A 25 -7.10 9.49 12.06
CA GLY A 25 -6.22 8.87 11.09
C GLY A 25 -6.98 7.96 10.12
N LYS A 26 -6.47 7.83 8.89
CA LYS A 26 -7.07 6.99 7.84
C LYS A 26 -5.99 6.17 7.16
N VAL A 27 -6.30 4.92 6.88
CA VAL A 27 -5.50 4.06 6.01
C VAL A 27 -6.43 3.45 4.97
N VAL A 28 -6.15 3.75 3.71
CA VAL A 28 -7.06 3.47 2.59
C VAL A 28 -6.26 2.83 1.47
N ALA A 29 -6.77 1.71 0.96
CA ALA A 29 -6.25 1.04 -0.21
C ALA A 29 -6.98 1.52 -1.48
N LEU A 30 -6.21 1.70 -2.56
CA LEU A 30 -6.74 1.96 -3.90
C LEU A 30 -6.37 0.80 -4.82
N ARG A 31 -7.39 0.11 -5.35
CA ARG A 31 -7.21 -0.88 -6.40
C ARG A 31 -7.00 -0.18 -7.73
N VAL A 32 -5.91 -0.52 -8.42
CA VAL A 32 -5.64 -0.12 -9.80
C VAL A 32 -5.81 -1.35 -10.70
N PRO A 33 -6.92 -1.47 -11.45
CA PRO A 33 -7.09 -2.57 -12.41
C PRO A 33 -5.95 -2.61 -13.42
N GLY A 34 -5.31 -3.77 -13.59
CA GLY A 34 -4.12 -3.92 -14.45
C GLY A 34 -2.84 -3.27 -13.92
N GLY A 35 -2.83 -2.79 -12.66
CA GLY A 35 -1.68 -2.15 -12.03
C GLY A 35 -0.46 -3.06 -11.83
N ASN A 36 -0.62 -4.38 -11.96
CA ASN A 36 0.50 -5.32 -11.96
C ASN A 36 1.50 -5.08 -13.11
N LYS A 37 1.06 -4.42 -14.18
CA LYS A 37 1.91 -4.01 -15.33
C LYS A 37 2.80 -2.80 -15.04
N LEU A 38 2.55 -2.03 -13.97
CA LEU A 38 3.35 -0.85 -13.65
C LEU A 38 4.80 -1.24 -13.38
N SER A 39 5.75 -0.56 -14.02
CA SER A 39 7.16 -0.77 -13.72
C SER A 39 7.52 -0.15 -12.37
N ARG A 40 8.69 -0.51 -11.82
CA ARG A 40 9.20 0.15 -10.61
C ARG A 40 9.35 1.66 -10.81
N LYS A 41 9.80 2.08 -11.99
CA LYS A 41 9.95 3.49 -12.35
C LYS A 41 8.61 4.23 -12.33
N ASP A 42 7.54 3.62 -12.83
CA ASP A 42 6.21 4.23 -12.81
C ASP A 42 5.73 4.45 -11.37
N ILE A 43 5.98 3.48 -10.49
CA ILE A 43 5.63 3.57 -9.06
C ILE A 43 6.47 4.64 -8.35
N ASP A 44 7.76 4.74 -8.66
CA ASP A 44 8.63 5.77 -8.08
C ASP A 44 8.14 7.18 -8.52
N VAL A 45 7.76 7.37 -9.79
CA VAL A 45 7.16 8.63 -10.28
C VAL A 45 5.86 8.97 -9.54
N LEU A 46 4.97 7.99 -9.35
CA LEU A 46 3.75 8.18 -8.56
C LEU A 46 4.06 8.55 -7.11
N THR A 47 5.10 7.95 -6.52
CA THR A 47 5.53 8.23 -5.15
C THR A 47 6.04 9.66 -5.02
N GLU A 48 6.86 10.15 -5.96
CA GLU A 48 7.33 11.53 -5.96
C GLU A 48 6.17 12.53 -6.14
N MET A 49 5.24 12.24 -7.06
CA MET A 49 4.05 13.06 -7.24
C MET A 49 3.23 13.17 -5.95
N LEU A 50 3.05 12.07 -5.20
CA LEU A 50 2.31 12.09 -3.92
C LEU A 50 3.03 12.87 -2.82
N LYS A 51 4.37 12.96 -2.85
CA LYS A 51 5.13 13.78 -1.89
C LYS A 51 4.83 15.26 -2.05
N GLU A 52 4.52 15.73 -3.26
CA GLU A 52 4.08 17.12 -3.50
C GLU A 52 2.77 17.43 -2.75
N PHE A 53 1.95 16.41 -2.51
CA PHE A 53 0.72 16.51 -1.70
C PHE A 53 0.94 16.21 -0.20
N GLY A 54 2.20 16.09 0.26
CA GLY A 54 2.57 15.87 1.65
C GLY A 54 2.59 14.40 2.07
N ALA A 55 2.45 13.45 1.15
CA ALA A 55 2.64 12.04 1.47
C ALA A 55 4.11 11.76 1.82
N LYS A 56 4.35 10.95 2.86
CA LYS A 56 5.72 10.54 3.24
C LYS A 56 6.26 9.37 2.40
N GLY A 57 5.39 8.72 1.64
CA GLY A 57 5.70 7.59 0.78
C GLY A 57 4.44 6.92 0.24
N LEU A 58 4.63 5.89 -0.59
CA LEU A 58 3.56 5.10 -1.17
C LEU A 58 3.82 3.61 -0.88
N ALA A 59 2.97 3.02 -0.04
CA ALA A 59 2.96 1.58 0.12
C ALA A 59 2.19 0.92 -1.04
N TYR A 60 2.76 -0.13 -1.63
CA TYR A 60 2.11 -0.84 -2.74
C TYR A 60 2.34 -2.34 -2.68
N LEU A 61 1.43 -3.06 -3.32
CA LEU A 61 1.45 -4.50 -3.52
C LEU A 61 0.94 -4.77 -4.94
N LYS A 62 1.71 -5.54 -5.70
CA LYS A 62 1.36 -6.00 -7.05
C LYS A 62 0.81 -7.40 -6.93
N CYS A 63 -0.35 -7.63 -7.54
CA CYS A 63 -0.96 -8.94 -7.60
C CYS A 63 -0.78 -9.49 -9.01
N ASP A 64 0.09 -10.48 -9.14
CA ASP A 64 0.43 -11.17 -10.37
C ASP A 64 -0.49 -12.40 -10.58
N ASP A 65 -0.84 -13.11 -9.50
CA ASP A 65 -1.87 -14.16 -9.50
C ASP A 65 -2.75 -14.04 -8.25
N ILE A 66 -4.08 -14.07 -8.44
CA ILE A 66 -5.06 -14.02 -7.34
C ILE A 66 -5.31 -15.39 -6.70
N ASN A 67 -4.99 -16.48 -7.43
CA ASN A 67 -5.24 -17.84 -6.98
C ASN A 67 -4.07 -18.40 -6.17
N ASP A 68 -2.89 -17.79 -6.30
CA ASP A 68 -1.68 -18.10 -5.51
C ASP A 68 -1.21 -16.83 -4.80
N ILE A 69 -1.77 -16.56 -3.63
CA ILE A 69 -1.43 -15.36 -2.84
C ILE A 69 0.00 -15.43 -2.30
N SER A 70 0.52 -16.64 -2.03
CA SER A 70 1.86 -16.85 -1.50
C SER A 70 2.95 -16.36 -2.45
N GLU A 71 2.87 -16.73 -3.72
CA GLU A 71 3.87 -16.39 -4.73
C GLU A 71 3.43 -15.25 -5.66
N GLY A 72 2.12 -15.11 -5.87
CA GLY A 72 1.50 -14.16 -6.78
C GLY A 72 1.31 -12.75 -6.22
N ILE A 73 1.77 -12.47 -5.00
CA ILE A 73 1.89 -11.08 -4.51
C ILE A 73 3.35 -10.67 -4.57
N ASN A 74 3.64 -9.51 -5.17
CA ASN A 74 4.96 -8.88 -5.18
C ASN A 74 4.89 -7.50 -4.51
N SER A 75 5.66 -7.32 -3.45
CA SER A 75 5.72 -6.05 -2.74
C SER A 75 7.11 -5.84 -2.14
N PRO A 76 7.64 -4.61 -2.11
CA PRO A 76 8.83 -4.28 -1.32
C PRO A 76 8.60 -4.43 0.20
N TYR A 77 7.36 -4.70 0.59
CA TYR A 77 6.86 -4.80 1.95
C TYR A 77 6.39 -6.21 2.30
N LYS A 78 6.98 -7.23 1.66
CA LYS A 78 6.56 -8.65 1.66
C LYS A 78 6.52 -9.38 3.04
N SER A 79 6.54 -8.67 4.16
CA SER A 79 6.71 -9.29 5.50
C SER A 79 6.08 -8.49 6.66
N PHE A 80 4.97 -7.78 6.42
CA PHE A 80 4.18 -7.15 7.50
C PHE A 80 3.08 -8.04 8.04
#